data_AF-A0A2J6WU72-F1
#
_entry.id   AF-A0A2J6WU72-F1
#
_cell.length_a   1.000
_cell.length_b   1.000
_cell.length_c   1.000
_cell.angle_alpha   90.00
_cell.angle_beta   90.00
_cell.angle_gamma   90.00
#
_symmetry.space_group_name_H-M   'P 1'
#
loop_
_entity.id
_entity.type
_entity.pdbx_description
1 polymer ?
#
loop_
_entity_poly.entity_id
_entity_poly.type
_entity_poly.pdbx_seq_one_letter_code
_entity_poly.pdbx_strand_id
1 'polypeptide(L)'
;LNGWIGDACETFAVGEVDEETQRLLDVTRRCLELGIEQARVGNPLRLIGAAIQRYAEANGFAVVREYTGHGLGRDLHEEPTILHYDDPRQTRKIVAGMVFTIEPMINVGTAATKVDRDGWTVRTADGKRSAQFEHTLAITDEGPIILTA
;
A
#
# COMPACT_ATOMS: atom_id res chain seq x y z
N LEU A 1 -11.56 -0.09 18.78
CA LEU A 1 -12.49 -0.83 19.68
C LEU A 1 -11.70 -1.49 20.81
N ASN A 2 -12.11 -1.36 22.07
CA ASN A 2 -11.39 -1.97 23.23
C ASN A 2 -9.89 -1.61 23.29
N GLY A 3 -9.55 -0.39 22.85
CA GLY A 3 -8.18 0.10 22.77
C GLY A 3 -7.34 -0.50 21.64
N TRP A 4 -7.96 -1.14 20.64
CA TRP A 4 -7.31 -1.58 19.40
C TRP A 4 -7.80 -0.78 18.20
N ILE A 5 -6.92 -0.61 17.21
CA ILE A 5 -7.19 0.06 15.94
C ILE A 5 -7.13 -0.98 14.82
N GLY A 6 -8.01 -0.82 13.83
CA GLY A 6 -7.95 -1.54 12.56
C GLY A 6 -8.11 -0.54 11.43
N ASP A 7 -7.39 -0.77 10.34
CA ASP A 7 -7.33 0.15 9.21
C ASP A 7 -7.51 -0.57 7.87
N ALA A 8 -8.24 0.08 6.97
CA ALA A 8 -8.56 -0.41 5.64
C ALA A 8 -9.16 0.70 4.78
N CYS A 9 -8.89 0.62 3.48
CA CYS A 9 -9.42 1.53 2.48
C CYS A 9 -9.70 0.80 1.16
N GLU A 10 -10.66 1.31 0.40
CA GLU A 10 -10.95 0.83 -0.94
C GLU A 10 -11.29 1.99 -1.88
N THR A 11 -10.86 1.90 -3.13
CA THR A 11 -11.30 2.82 -4.19
C THR A 11 -12.47 2.23 -4.96
N PHE A 12 -13.56 3.00 -5.10
CA PHE A 12 -14.77 2.61 -5.81
C PHE A 12 -14.97 3.41 -7.10
N ALA A 13 -15.45 2.74 -8.15
CA ALA A 13 -15.99 3.40 -9.32
C ALA A 13 -17.39 3.96 -9.03
N VAL A 14 -17.69 5.18 -9.48
CA VAL A 14 -19.01 5.79 -9.37
C VAL A 14 -19.63 5.88 -10.76
N GLY A 15 -20.54 4.95 -11.07
CA GLY A 15 -21.09 4.78 -12.42
C GLY A 15 -20.14 4.05 -13.36
N GLU A 16 -20.29 4.28 -14.66
CA GLU A 16 -19.35 3.77 -15.67
C GLU A 16 -18.10 4.66 -15.72
N VAL A 17 -16.92 4.02 -15.74
CA VAL A 17 -15.62 4.71 -15.80
C VAL A 17 -14.88 4.37 -17.09
N ASP A 18 -13.94 5.21 -17.48
CA ASP A 18 -13.09 4.96 -18.65
C ASP A 18 -12.12 3.77 -18.43
N GLU A 19 -11.61 3.22 -19.52
CA GLU A 19 -10.71 2.05 -19.50
C GLU A 19 -9.43 2.30 -18.69
N GLU A 20 -8.88 3.52 -18.72
CA GLU A 20 -7.68 3.87 -17.94
C GLU A 20 -7.97 3.83 -16.44
N THR A 21 -9.13 4.32 -16.02
CA THR A 21 -9.59 4.28 -14.62
C THR A 21 -9.82 2.84 -14.18
N GLN A 22 -10.49 2.02 -15.00
CA GLN A 22 -10.68 0.61 -14.68
C GLN A 22 -9.32 -0.10 -14.53
N ARG A 23 -8.39 0.12 -15.46
CA ARG A 23 -7.03 -0.44 -15.40
C ARG A 23 -6.26 0.05 -14.17
N LEU A 24 -6.42 1.31 -13.77
CA LEU A 24 -5.81 1.85 -12.55
C LEU A 24 -6.33 1.10 -11.32
N LEU A 25 -7.64 0.90 -11.20
CA LEU A 25 -8.24 0.17 -10.07
C LEU A 25 -7.75 -1.27 -10.02
N ASP A 26 -7.75 -1.97 -11.15
CA ASP A 26 -7.33 -3.37 -11.25
C ASP A 26 -5.85 -3.53 -10.89
N VAL A 27 -4.98 -2.65 -11.41
CA VAL A 27 -3.55 -2.71 -11.11
C VAL A 27 -3.27 -2.38 -9.65
N THR A 28 -3.95 -1.39 -9.08
CA THR A 28 -3.76 -1.01 -7.67
C THR A 28 -4.17 -2.15 -6.75
N ARG A 29 -5.32 -2.81 -7.01
CA ARG A 29 -5.75 -3.98 -6.23
C ARG A 29 -4.76 -5.14 -6.38
N ARG A 30 -4.28 -5.42 -7.60
CA ARG A 30 -3.28 -6.47 -7.81
C ARG A 30 -1.93 -6.15 -7.15
N CYS A 31 -1.54 -4.88 -7.09
CA CYS A 31 -0.37 -4.44 -6.32
C CYS A 31 -0.53 -4.77 -4.83
N LEU A 32 -1.69 -4.49 -4.21
CA LEU A 32 -1.96 -4.87 -2.83
C LEU A 32 -1.80 -6.39 -2.63
N GLU A 33 -2.46 -7.20 -3.47
CA GLU A 33 -2.38 -8.66 -3.41
C GLU A 33 -0.92 -9.16 -3.50
N LEU A 34 -0.15 -8.66 -4.48
CA LEU A 34 1.26 -9.02 -4.65
C LEU A 34 2.11 -8.61 -3.45
N GLY A 35 1.83 -7.46 -2.84
CA GLY A 35 2.47 -7.02 -1.60
C GLY A 35 2.19 -8.00 -0.46
N ILE A 36 0.92 -8.39 -0.27
CA ILE A 36 0.49 -9.36 0.74
C ILE A 36 1.16 -10.72 0.50
N GLU A 37 1.27 -11.18 -0.75
CA GLU A 37 1.95 -12.45 -1.09
C GLU A 37 3.41 -12.48 -0.60
N GLN A 38 4.09 -11.33 -0.54
CA GLN A 38 5.46 -11.19 -0.04
C GLN A 38 5.56 -11.04 1.49
N ALA A 39 4.44 -10.79 2.18
CA ALA A 39 4.38 -10.57 3.63
C ALA A 39 4.51 -11.90 4.40
N ARG A 40 5.67 -12.56 4.28
CA ARG A 40 5.96 -13.88 4.86
C ARG A 40 7.16 -13.83 5.80
N VAL A 41 7.12 -14.63 6.86
CA VAL A 41 8.20 -14.74 7.84
C VAL A 41 9.53 -15.02 7.14
N GLY A 42 10.57 -14.28 7.53
CA GLY A 42 11.92 -14.38 6.99
C GLY A 42 12.19 -13.49 5.78
N ASN A 43 11.17 -13.09 5.02
CA ASN A 43 11.34 -12.13 3.92
C ASN A 43 11.76 -10.76 4.48
N PRO A 44 12.66 -10.02 3.79
CA PRO A 44 12.87 -8.62 4.11
C PRO A 44 11.67 -7.79 3.63
N LEU A 45 11.31 -6.76 4.40
CA LEU A 45 10.21 -5.84 4.11
C LEU A 45 10.31 -5.24 2.70
N ARG A 46 11.53 -5.01 2.19
CA ARG A 46 11.79 -4.57 0.81
C ARG A 46 11.03 -5.37 -0.26
N LEU A 47 10.82 -6.68 -0.06
CA LEU A 47 10.17 -7.50 -1.09
C LEU A 47 8.74 -7.06 -1.37
N ILE A 48 8.03 -6.50 -0.38
CA ILE A 48 6.69 -5.93 -0.55
C ILE A 48 6.73 -4.81 -1.58
N GLY A 49 7.55 -3.78 -1.34
CA GLY A 49 7.70 -2.65 -2.26
C GLY A 49 8.27 -3.04 -3.61
N ALA A 50 9.20 -4.00 -3.66
CA ALA A 50 9.78 -4.50 -4.91
C ALA A 50 8.75 -5.24 -5.79
N ALA A 51 7.80 -5.95 -5.20
CA ALA A 51 6.72 -6.62 -5.92
C ALA A 51 5.70 -5.60 -6.46
N ILE A 52 5.27 -4.67 -5.60
CA ILE A 52 4.32 -3.59 -5.94
C ILE A 52 4.87 -2.74 -7.09
N GLN A 53 6.07 -2.17 -6.93
CA GLN A 53 6.66 -1.27 -7.93
C GLN A 53 6.83 -1.94 -9.27
N ARG A 54 7.37 -3.17 -9.28
CA ARG A 54 7.58 -3.90 -10.53
C ARG A 54 6.29 -4.10 -11.30
N TYR A 55 5.20 -4.44 -10.62
CA TYR A 55 3.92 -4.65 -11.26
C TYR A 55 3.28 -3.35 -11.73
N ALA A 56 3.28 -2.30 -10.90
CA ALA A 56 2.75 -0.98 -11.26
C ALA A 56 3.47 -0.40 -12.48
N GLU A 57 4.80 -0.37 -12.45
CA GLU A 57 5.63 0.22 -13.51
C GLU A 57 5.54 -0.59 -14.81
N ALA A 58 5.44 -1.93 -14.74
CA ALA A 58 5.22 -2.77 -15.92
C ALA A 58 3.86 -2.50 -16.60
N ASN A 59 2.87 -1.99 -15.87
CA ASN A 59 1.57 -1.57 -16.40
C ASN A 59 1.52 -0.08 -16.78
N GLY A 60 2.65 0.63 -16.68
CA GLY A 60 2.75 2.05 -17.06
C GLY A 60 2.21 3.01 -16.00
N PHE A 61 2.19 2.60 -14.74
CA PHE A 61 1.78 3.44 -13.61
C PHE A 61 2.95 3.68 -12.65
N ALA A 62 2.87 4.74 -11.84
CA ALA A 62 3.89 5.10 -10.86
C ALA A 62 3.43 4.83 -9.42
N VAL A 63 4.37 4.54 -8.53
CA VAL A 63 4.09 4.33 -7.10
C VAL A 63 4.46 5.58 -6.30
N VAL A 64 3.54 6.05 -5.46
CA VAL A 64 3.79 7.15 -4.51
C VAL A 64 4.90 6.76 -3.53
N ARG A 65 5.75 7.71 -3.16
CA ARG A 65 6.94 7.44 -2.32
C ARG A 65 6.90 8.11 -0.95
N GLU A 66 6.11 9.17 -0.81
CA GLU A 66 6.03 9.96 0.40
C GLU A 66 5.14 9.31 1.48
N TYR A 67 4.29 8.35 1.10
CA TYR A 67 3.32 7.68 1.96
C TYR A 67 3.48 6.16 1.87
N THR A 68 3.28 5.50 3.00
CA THR A 68 3.74 4.13 3.27
C THR A 68 2.74 3.41 4.15
N GLY A 69 2.72 2.09 4.10
CA GLY A 69 2.04 1.32 5.15
C GLY A 69 2.78 1.45 6.48
N HIS A 70 2.14 0.98 7.54
CA HIS A 70 2.61 1.19 8.90
C HIS A 70 2.25 0.01 9.79
N GLY A 71 2.99 -0.15 10.90
CA GLY A 71 2.53 -0.96 12.01
C GLY A 71 1.30 -0.32 12.65
N LEU A 72 0.45 -1.13 13.26
CA LEU A 72 -0.68 -0.64 14.04
C LEU A 72 -1.09 -1.65 15.11
N GLY A 73 -1.74 -1.14 16.15
CA GLY A 73 -2.33 -1.97 17.19
C GLY A 73 -3.01 -1.13 18.25
N ARG A 74 -2.22 -0.52 19.13
CA ARG A 74 -2.73 0.38 20.17
C ARG A 74 -2.74 1.83 19.70
N ASP A 75 -1.77 2.19 18.88
CA ASP A 75 -1.69 3.46 18.15
C ASP A 75 -1.97 3.24 16.65
N LEU A 76 -2.38 4.32 15.97
CA LEU A 76 -2.77 4.26 14.56
C LEU A 76 -1.55 3.98 13.67
N HIS A 77 -0.45 4.71 13.91
CA HIS A 77 0.81 4.54 13.18
C HIS A 77 1.92 4.15 14.15
N GLU A 78 2.41 2.92 14.00
CA GLU A 78 3.53 2.32 14.73
C GLU A 78 4.60 1.80 13.73
N GLU A 79 5.74 1.35 14.23
CA GLU A 79 6.68 0.58 13.43
C GLU A 79 6.13 -0.83 13.12
N PRO A 80 6.43 -1.43 11.96
CA PRO A 80 7.36 -0.97 10.93
C PRO A 80 6.76 -0.02 9.89
N THR A 81 7.61 0.84 9.33
CA THR A 81 7.31 1.51 8.04
C THR A 81 7.35 0.50 6.88
N ILE A 82 6.27 0.40 6.10
CA ILE A 82 6.14 -0.50 4.94
C ILE A 82 6.20 0.30 3.64
N LEU A 83 7.33 0.23 2.94
CA LEU A 83 7.50 0.92 1.67
C LEU A 83 6.79 0.18 0.53
N HIS A 84 6.09 0.93 -0.33
CA HIS A 84 5.43 0.39 -1.53
C HIS A 84 6.33 0.41 -2.79
N TYR A 85 7.56 0.90 -2.65
CA TYR A 85 8.58 0.91 -3.70
C TYR A 85 9.84 0.17 -3.25
N ASP A 86 10.67 -0.24 -4.21
CA ASP A 86 11.91 -0.94 -3.95
C ASP A 86 12.96 -0.01 -3.34
N ASP A 87 13.25 -0.19 -2.05
CA ASP A 87 14.39 0.45 -1.38
C ASP A 87 15.37 -0.61 -0.86
N PRO A 88 16.60 -0.68 -1.39
CA PRO A 88 17.61 -1.64 -0.94
C PRO A 88 17.99 -1.48 0.54
N ARG A 89 17.71 -0.32 1.15
CA ARG A 89 17.99 -0.06 2.57
C ARG A 89 16.95 -0.70 3.51
N GLN A 90 15.77 -1.07 2.99
CA GLN A 90 14.69 -1.67 3.80
C GLN A 90 14.94 -3.17 4.04
N THR A 91 15.89 -3.47 4.93
CA THR A 91 16.41 -4.82 5.15
C THR A 91 15.77 -5.55 6.34
N ARG A 92 14.88 -4.89 7.11
CA ARG A 92 14.22 -5.49 8.26
C ARG A 92 13.44 -6.74 7.84
N LYS A 93 13.63 -7.84 8.56
CA LYS A 93 12.92 -9.10 8.30
C LYS A 93 11.53 -9.07 8.91
N ILE A 94 10.60 -9.67 8.20
CA ILE A 94 9.26 -10.00 8.68
C ILE A 94 9.37 -11.16 9.65
N VAL A 95 8.70 -11.05 10.80
CA VAL A 95 8.62 -12.11 11.83
C VAL A 95 7.17 -12.32 12.23
N ALA A 96 6.84 -13.52 12.71
CA ALA A 96 5.52 -13.83 13.21
C ALA A 96 5.15 -12.90 14.39
N GLY A 97 3.87 -12.54 14.46
CA GLY A 97 3.32 -11.60 15.44
C GLY A 97 3.38 -10.12 15.03
N MET A 98 4.03 -9.79 13.92
CA MET A 98 3.91 -8.44 13.34
C MET A 98 2.49 -8.18 12.85
N VAL A 99 2.02 -6.95 13.07
CA VAL A 99 0.75 -6.44 12.53
C VAL A 99 1.04 -5.13 11.81
N PHE A 100 0.70 -5.05 10.52
CA PHE A 100 0.95 -3.87 9.69
C PHE A 100 0.00 -3.79 8.50
N THR A 101 -0.13 -2.59 7.94
CA THR A 101 -0.87 -2.31 6.72
C THR A 101 0.01 -2.51 5.49
N ILE A 102 -0.62 -2.92 4.38
CA ILE A 102 -0.09 -2.71 3.04
C ILE A 102 -1.15 -1.88 2.32
N GLU A 103 -0.76 -0.73 1.78
CA GLU A 103 -1.71 0.31 1.32
C GLU A 103 -1.22 1.06 0.06
N PRO A 104 -0.84 0.36 -1.03
CA PRO A 104 -0.19 0.99 -2.17
C PRO A 104 -1.07 2.05 -2.83
N MET A 105 -0.50 3.26 -2.96
CA MET A 105 -1.05 4.34 -3.77
C MET A 105 -0.39 4.36 -5.14
N ILE A 106 -1.18 4.15 -6.19
CA ILE A 106 -0.71 4.04 -7.58
C ILE A 106 -1.24 5.21 -8.39
N ASN A 107 -0.36 5.87 -9.14
CA ASN A 107 -0.66 7.05 -9.94
C ASN A 107 -0.64 6.73 -11.44
N VAL A 108 -1.55 7.34 -12.20
CA VAL A 108 -1.53 7.29 -13.67
C VAL A 108 -0.30 8.00 -14.25
N GLY A 109 0.14 9.08 -13.59
CA GLY A 109 1.23 9.93 -14.05
C GLY A 109 2.54 9.65 -13.33
N THR A 110 3.12 10.70 -12.78
CA THR A 110 4.36 10.64 -12.01
C THR A 110 4.10 10.19 -10.56
N ALA A 111 5.14 9.74 -9.87
CA ALA A 111 5.09 9.40 -8.44
C ALA A 111 4.91 10.63 -7.53
N ALA A 112 5.18 11.84 -8.05
CA ALA A 112 5.26 13.05 -7.24
C ALA A 112 3.89 13.47 -6.71
N THR A 113 3.88 13.87 -5.44
CA THR A 113 2.69 14.38 -4.75
C THR A 113 2.87 15.83 -4.31
N LYS A 114 1.76 16.49 -3.98
CA LYS A 114 1.72 17.80 -3.32
C LYS A 114 0.63 17.82 -2.26
N VAL A 115 0.88 18.53 -1.16
CA VAL A 115 -0.11 18.78 -0.11
C VAL A 115 -0.82 20.10 -0.42
N ASP A 116 -2.14 20.08 -0.37
CA ASP A 116 -2.96 21.28 -0.56
C ASP A 116 -2.87 22.21 0.66
N ARG A 117 -3.45 23.40 0.53
CA ARG A 117 -3.39 24.45 1.57
C ARG A 117 -4.10 24.09 2.88
N ASP A 118 -4.95 23.06 2.86
CA ASP A 118 -5.61 22.56 4.07
C ASP A 118 -4.65 21.75 4.97
N GLY A 119 -3.45 21.42 4.49
CA GLY A 119 -2.45 20.65 5.22
C GLY A 119 -2.70 19.14 5.26
N TRP A 120 -3.72 18.64 4.55
CA TRP A 120 -4.16 17.25 4.59
C TRP A 120 -4.36 16.63 3.22
N THR A 121 -5.02 17.32 2.29
CA THR A 121 -5.35 16.76 0.99
C THR A 121 -4.07 16.59 0.18
N VAL A 122 -3.78 15.34 -0.18
CA VAL A 122 -2.64 14.98 -1.03
C VAL A 122 -3.14 14.78 -2.46
N ARG A 123 -2.52 15.46 -3.41
CA ARG A 123 -2.79 15.28 -4.84
C ARG A 123 -1.54 14.85 -5.57
N THR A 124 -1.72 14.19 -6.70
CA THR A 124 -0.66 14.04 -7.69
C THR A 124 -0.18 15.42 -8.14
N ALA A 125 1.13 15.58 -8.32
CA ALA A 125 1.72 16.85 -8.71
C ALA A 125 1.28 17.27 -10.14
N ASP A 126 1.05 16.30 -11.01
CA ASP A 126 0.61 16.47 -12.40
C ASP A 126 -0.93 16.51 -12.59
N GLY A 127 -1.70 16.33 -11.51
CA GLY A 127 -3.16 16.38 -11.54
C GLY A 127 -3.84 15.15 -12.13
N LYS A 128 -3.11 14.07 -12.45
CA LYS A 128 -3.70 12.81 -12.90
C LYS A 128 -4.30 11.99 -11.75
N ARG A 129 -5.11 10.99 -12.09
CA ARG A 129 -5.78 10.11 -11.11
C ARG A 129 -4.77 9.26 -10.32
N SER A 130 -5.18 8.92 -9.10
CA SER A 130 -4.52 7.97 -8.20
C SER A 130 -5.57 7.06 -7.58
N ALA A 131 -5.18 5.84 -7.21
CA ALA A 131 -6.04 4.90 -6.51
C ALA A 131 -5.26 4.22 -5.37
N GLN A 132 -6.00 3.78 -4.35
CA GLN A 132 -5.46 3.08 -3.18
C GLN A 132 -6.40 1.95 -2.74
N PHE A 133 -5.80 0.86 -2.28
CA PHE A 133 -6.46 -0.21 -1.54
C PHE A 133 -5.58 -0.59 -0.38
N GLU A 134 -6.20 -1.04 0.72
CA GLU A 134 -5.47 -1.32 1.94
C GLU A 134 -6.08 -2.49 2.70
N HIS A 135 -5.19 -3.26 3.32
CA HIS A 135 -5.55 -4.19 4.38
C HIS A 135 -4.57 -4.14 5.55
N THR A 136 -5.11 -4.24 6.76
CA THR A 136 -4.38 -4.67 7.95
C THR A 136 -4.11 -6.18 7.92
N LEU A 137 -2.84 -6.57 8.12
CA LEU A 137 -2.39 -7.96 8.16
C LEU A 137 -1.86 -8.34 9.54
N ALA A 138 -2.14 -9.57 9.99
CA ALA A 138 -1.42 -10.23 11.06
C ALA A 138 -0.51 -11.32 10.49
N ILE A 139 0.79 -11.26 10.78
CA ILE A 139 1.75 -12.24 10.28
C ILE A 139 1.82 -13.45 11.21
N THR A 140 1.59 -14.63 10.65
CA THR A 140 1.74 -15.93 11.33
C THR A 140 2.87 -16.74 10.68
N ASP A 141 3.23 -17.87 11.29
CA ASP A 141 4.23 -18.78 10.74
C ASP A 141 3.74 -19.42 9.41
N GLU A 142 2.42 -19.58 9.24
CA GLU A 142 1.79 -20.12 8.03
C GLU A 142 1.63 -19.06 6.91
N GLY A 143 1.71 -17.77 7.25
CA GLY A 143 1.56 -16.65 6.32
C GLY A 143 0.75 -15.47 6.89
N PRO A 144 0.44 -14.47 6.06
CA PRO A 144 -0.37 -13.34 6.48
C PRO A 144 -1.85 -13.74 6.61
N ILE A 145 -2.50 -13.30 7.68
CA ILE A 145 -3.95 -13.29 7.84
C ILE A 145 -4.44 -11.87 7.58
N ILE A 146 -5.38 -11.72 6.65
CA ILE A 146 -6.03 -10.43 6.36
C ILE A 146 -7.11 -10.20 7.42
N LEU A 147 -6.96 -9.17 8.26
CA LEU A 147 -7.89 -8.88 9.36
C LEU A 147 -9.11 -8.05 8.92
N THR A 148 -9.09 -7.57 7.68
CA THR A 148 -10.04 -6.58 7.12
C THR A 148 -10.61 -7.03 5.78
N ALA A 149 -10.65 -8.35 5.54
CA ALA A 149 -11.23 -8.97 4.34
C ALA A 149 -12.76 -8.96 4.33
#